data_AF-A0A7Z7IDR0-F1
#
_entry.id   AF-A0A7Z7IDR0-F1
#
_cell.length_a   1.000
_cell.length_b   1.000
_cell.length_c   1.000
_cell.angle_alpha   90.00
_cell.angle_beta   90.00
_cell.angle_gamma   90.00
#
_symmetry.space_group_name_H-M   'P 1'
#
loop_
_entity.id
_entity.type
_entity.pdbx_description
1 polymer ?
#
loop_
_entity_poly.entity_id
_entity_poly.type
_entity_poly.pdbx_seq_one_letter_code
_entity_poly.pdbx_strand_id
1 'polypeptide(L)'
;MSRAEPVALVQLSKREIIMKKTALFLLASITVAVATQASAQAGGLTRTEVEQQLVQAEAKGLAPSSSVDYPPSERAIDRNRAIFEARHEGKIGSFAQSTRDAGATEAYASN
;
A
#
# COMPACT_ATOMS: atom_id res chain seq x y z
N MET A 1 3.87 19.18 68.27
CA MET A 1 3.39 20.22 67.33
C MET A 1 4.55 20.52 66.38
N SER A 2 4.68 19.79 65.27
CA SER A 2 4.08 20.12 63.95
C SER A 2 4.64 21.42 63.35
N ARG A 3 5.57 21.27 62.40
CA ARG A 3 5.44 21.87 61.06
C ARG A 3 6.29 21.06 60.06
N ALA A 4 5.64 20.70 58.95
CA ALA A 4 6.13 19.84 57.89
C ALA A 4 7.02 20.58 56.87
N GLU A 5 7.97 19.87 56.27
CA GLU A 5 8.75 20.29 55.10
C GLU A 5 8.37 19.42 53.87
N PRO A 6 8.29 20.00 52.65
CA PRO A 6 7.58 19.44 51.50
C PRO A 6 8.40 18.47 50.62
N VAL A 7 8.02 17.19 50.59
CA VAL A 7 8.51 16.22 49.58
C VAL A 7 7.58 16.25 48.37
N ALA A 8 7.73 17.24 47.50
CA ALA A 8 6.91 17.34 46.29
C ALA A 8 7.70 17.57 44.99
N LEU A 9 9.04 17.59 44.99
CA LEU A 9 9.81 17.97 43.79
C LEU A 9 10.82 16.92 43.30
N VAL A 10 10.47 15.63 43.20
CA VAL A 10 11.35 14.63 42.52
C VAL A 10 10.60 13.66 41.59
N GLN A 11 9.26 13.65 41.56
CA GLN A 11 8.52 12.59 40.84
C GLN A 11 8.37 12.79 39.32
N LEU A 12 8.73 13.95 38.75
CA LEU A 12 8.50 14.17 37.31
C LEU A 12 9.55 13.54 36.38
N SER A 13 10.78 13.21 36.84
CA SER A 13 11.85 12.80 35.91
C SER A 13 11.83 11.32 35.52
N LYS A 14 11.12 10.45 36.24
CA LYS A 14 11.15 8.99 36.02
C LYS A 14 10.24 8.52 34.88
N ARG A 15 9.21 9.29 34.52
CA ARG A 15 8.26 8.93 33.43
C ARG A 15 8.79 9.24 32.03
N GLU A 16 9.61 10.28 31.88
CA GLU A 16 10.17 10.66 30.58
C GLU A 16 11.31 9.74 30.10
N ILE A 17 12.10 9.21 31.03
CA ILE A 17 13.19 8.27 30.70
C ILE A 17 12.63 6.93 30.23
N ILE A 18 11.52 6.48 30.83
CA ILE A 18 10.82 5.25 30.43
C ILE A 18 10.16 5.41 29.06
N MET A 19 9.61 6.59 28.76
CA MET A 19 8.95 6.87 27.47
C MET A 19 9.94 7.00 26.31
N LYS A 20 11.13 7.58 26.51
CA LYS A 20 12.16 7.66 25.47
C LYS A 20 12.80 6.31 25.15
N LYS A 21 12.99 5.43 26.14
CA LYS A 21 13.51 4.08 25.93
C LYS A 21 12.51 3.17 25.21
N THR A 22 11.22 3.34 25.46
CA THR A 22 10.15 2.63 24.71
C THR A 22 10.04 3.13 23.26
N ALA A 23 10.20 4.44 23.02
CA ALA A 23 10.24 4.99 21.66
C ALA A 23 11.43 4.46 20.83
N LEU A 24 12.61 4.30 21.44
CA LEU A 24 13.78 3.76 20.74
C LEU A 24 13.65 2.26 20.42
N PHE A 25 12.99 1.48 21.29
CA PHE A 25 12.78 0.05 21.05
C PHE A 25 11.73 -0.22 19.95
N LEU A 26 10.75 0.69 19.77
CA LEU A 26 9.71 0.58 18.75
C LEU A 26 10.22 0.85 17.31
N LEU A 27 11.33 1.57 17.13
CA LEU A 27 11.81 1.92 15.79
C LEU A 27 12.71 0.85 15.14
N ALA A 28 13.27 -0.08 15.92
CA ALA A 28 14.27 -1.03 15.47
C ALA A 28 13.72 -2.42 15.11
N SER A 29 12.41 -2.65 15.23
CA SER A 29 11.79 -3.94 14.92
C SER A 29 10.79 -3.85 13.76
N ILE A 30 11.14 -3.15 12.68
CA ILE A 30 10.50 -3.45 11.39
C ILE A 30 11.24 -4.64 10.79
N THR A 31 10.65 -5.77 11.12
CA THR A 31 10.97 -7.15 10.81
C THR A 31 11.18 -7.42 9.33
N VAL A 32 12.22 -8.21 9.10
CA VAL A 32 12.51 -9.04 7.93
C VAL A 32 11.28 -9.82 7.42
N ALA A 33 11.31 -10.07 6.10
CA ALA A 33 10.57 -11.05 5.30
C ALA A 33 9.24 -10.59 4.67
N VAL A 34 9.16 -10.56 3.33
CA VAL A 34 8.73 -11.71 2.52
C VAL A 34 9.30 -11.57 1.09
N ALA A 35 10.26 -12.43 0.75
CA ALA A 35 10.51 -12.82 -0.64
C ALA A 35 10.54 -14.35 -0.71
N THR A 36 9.45 -14.98 -0.28
CA THR A 36 9.22 -16.41 -0.52
C THR A 36 8.58 -16.56 -1.90
N GLN A 37 9.41 -16.59 -2.94
CA GLN A 37 9.00 -17.22 -4.19
C GLN A 37 9.00 -18.74 -3.94
N ALA A 38 7.97 -19.23 -3.26
CA ALA A 38 7.71 -20.65 -3.06
C ALA A 38 6.79 -21.09 -4.21
N SER A 39 7.38 -21.69 -5.24
CA SER A 39 7.47 -23.14 -5.44
C SER A 39 6.15 -23.75 -5.92
N ALA A 40 6.25 -24.79 -6.74
CA ALA A 40 5.07 -25.46 -7.27
C ALA A 40 4.46 -26.32 -6.15
N GLN A 41 3.43 -25.84 -5.46
CA GLN A 41 2.66 -26.66 -4.54
C GLN A 41 1.50 -27.35 -5.27
N ALA A 42 1.41 -28.67 -5.09
CA ALA A 42 0.42 -29.57 -5.63
C ALA A 42 -1.01 -29.40 -5.05
N GLY A 43 -1.36 -28.19 -4.59
CA GLY A 43 -2.70 -27.73 -4.28
C GLY A 43 -2.91 -26.42 -5.03
N GLY A 44 -3.90 -26.37 -5.90
CA GLY A 44 -4.07 -25.26 -6.85
C GLY A 44 -4.10 -23.89 -6.17
N LEU A 45 -3.59 -22.87 -6.86
CA LEU A 45 -3.62 -21.49 -6.40
C LEU A 45 -5.04 -21.11 -6.02
N THR A 46 -5.19 -20.44 -4.88
CA THR A 46 -6.45 -19.77 -4.55
C THR A 46 -6.69 -18.64 -5.56
N ARG A 47 -7.96 -18.29 -5.76
CA ARG A 47 -8.33 -17.22 -6.69
C ARG A 47 -7.60 -15.90 -6.37
N THR A 48 -7.48 -15.56 -5.10
CA THR A 48 -6.77 -14.36 -4.64
C THR A 48 -5.31 -14.37 -5.04
N GLU A 49 -4.65 -15.53 -4.94
CA GLU A 49 -3.25 -15.67 -5.34
C GLU A 49 -3.10 -15.55 -6.86
N VAL A 50 -4.03 -16.12 -7.64
CA VAL A 50 -4.04 -15.94 -9.10
C VAL A 50 -4.17 -14.47 -9.48
N GLU A 51 -5.10 -13.75 -8.84
CA GLU A 51 -5.31 -12.32 -9.10
C GLU A 51 -4.05 -11.51 -8.78
N GLN A 52 -3.37 -11.81 -7.67
CA GLN A 52 -2.10 -11.17 -7.32
C GLN A 52 -0.99 -11.47 -8.33
N GLN A 53 -0.92 -12.69 -8.85
CA GLN A 53 0.07 -13.06 -9.86
C GLN A 53 -0.19 -12.40 -11.20
N LEU A 54 -1.46 -12.27 -11.60
CA LEU A 54 -1.85 -11.56 -12.81
C LEU A 54 -1.46 -10.08 -12.73
N VAL A 55 -1.75 -9.41 -11.61
CA VAL A 55 -1.33 -8.01 -11.41
C VAL A 55 0.20 -7.87 -11.48
N GLN A 56 0.94 -8.81 -10.91
CA GLN A 56 2.40 -8.82 -11.01
C GLN A 56 2.89 -9.05 -12.44
N ALA A 57 2.25 -9.92 -13.20
CA ALA A 57 2.58 -10.19 -14.59
C ALA A 57 2.28 -8.98 -15.49
N GLU A 58 1.16 -8.30 -15.26
CA GLU A 58 0.79 -7.05 -15.94
C GLU A 58 1.80 -5.94 -15.64
N ALA A 59 2.18 -5.75 -14.37
CA ALA A 59 3.18 -4.77 -13.98
C ALA A 59 4.55 -5.01 -14.64
N LYS A 60 4.89 -6.28 -14.89
CA LYS A 60 6.13 -6.66 -15.61
C LYS A 60 6.02 -6.52 -17.13
N GLY A 61 4.84 -6.20 -17.67
CA GLY A 61 4.58 -6.14 -19.10
C GLY A 61 4.42 -7.51 -19.78
N LEU A 62 4.35 -8.60 -19.00
CA LEU A 62 4.31 -9.97 -19.51
C LEU A 62 2.90 -10.42 -19.90
N ALA A 63 1.86 -9.71 -19.46
CA ALA A 63 0.49 -10.00 -19.85
C ALA A 63 0.29 -9.73 -21.35
N PRO A 64 -0.04 -10.74 -22.16
CA PRO A 64 -0.21 -10.56 -23.60
C PRO A 64 -1.53 -9.82 -23.89
N SER A 65 -1.52 -8.93 -24.88
CA SER A 65 -2.72 -8.21 -25.31
C SER A 65 -3.63 -9.04 -26.22
N SER A 66 -3.10 -10.12 -26.82
CA SER A 66 -3.80 -11.03 -27.73
C SER A 66 -3.41 -12.48 -27.44
N SER A 67 -4.26 -13.45 -27.79
CA SER A 67 -4.00 -14.87 -27.54
C SER A 67 -2.96 -15.51 -28.48
N VAL A 68 -2.50 -14.78 -29.51
CA VAL A 68 -1.61 -15.31 -30.56
C VAL A 68 -0.14 -14.89 -30.39
N ASP A 69 0.13 -13.85 -29.60
CA ASP A 69 1.48 -13.29 -29.40
C ASP A 69 2.10 -13.81 -28.09
N TYR A 70 2.23 -15.13 -27.97
CA TYR A 70 2.85 -15.77 -26.80
C TYR A 70 4.13 -16.54 -27.17
N PRO A 71 5.28 -16.25 -26.54
CA PRO A 71 5.50 -15.19 -25.54
C PRO A 71 5.59 -13.78 -26.15
N PRO A 72 5.27 -12.71 -25.39
CA PRO A 72 5.36 -11.35 -25.90
C PRO A 72 6.82 -10.98 -26.24
N SER A 73 7.01 -10.25 -27.34
CA SER A 73 8.32 -9.68 -27.69
C SER A 73 8.75 -8.58 -26.72
N GLU A 74 10.05 -8.29 -26.61
CA GLU A 74 10.59 -7.20 -25.77
C GLU A 74 9.88 -5.85 -26.01
N ARG A 75 9.67 -5.49 -27.29
CA ARG A 75 8.93 -4.26 -27.64
C ARG A 75 7.48 -4.29 -27.15
N ALA A 76 6.85 -5.47 -27.13
CA ALA A 76 5.52 -5.62 -26.58
C ALA A 76 5.53 -5.48 -25.06
N ILE A 77 6.53 -6.06 -24.38
CA ILE A 77 6.71 -5.94 -22.92
C ILE A 77 6.85 -4.46 -22.50
N ASP A 78 7.69 -3.69 -23.20
CA ASP A 78 7.87 -2.25 -22.94
C ASP A 78 6.56 -1.46 -23.10
N ARG A 79 5.83 -1.71 -24.20
CA ARG A 79 4.53 -1.07 -24.42
C ARG A 79 3.51 -1.45 -23.37
N ASN A 80 3.44 -2.73 -23.00
CA ASN A 80 2.48 -3.24 -22.01
C ASN A 80 2.73 -2.61 -20.63
N ARG A 81 4.00 -2.49 -20.23
CA ARG A 81 4.40 -1.80 -19.00
C ARG A 81 3.96 -0.32 -19.01
N ALA A 82 4.22 0.40 -20.09
CA ALA A 82 3.80 1.81 -20.21
C ALA A 82 2.26 1.96 -20.13
N ILE A 83 1.50 1.04 -20.74
CA ILE A 83 0.03 1.03 -20.65
C ILE A 83 -0.43 0.75 -19.22
N PHE A 84 0.23 -0.19 -18.52
CA PHE A 84 -0.05 -0.50 -17.13
C PHE A 84 0.18 0.72 -16.23
N GLU A 85 1.32 1.41 -16.37
CA GLU A 85 1.64 2.64 -15.64
C GLU A 85 0.59 3.72 -15.88
N ALA A 86 0.26 4.02 -17.14
CA ALA A 86 -0.76 5.04 -17.49
C ALA A 86 -2.14 4.73 -16.88
N ARG A 87 -2.55 3.45 -16.82
CA ARG A 87 -3.80 3.03 -16.17
C ARG A 87 -3.77 3.24 -14.67
N HIS A 88 -2.62 3.02 -14.03
CA HIS A 88 -2.47 3.18 -12.59
C HIS A 88 -2.31 4.66 -12.18
N GLU A 89 -1.68 5.48 -13.01
CA GLU A 89 -1.60 6.94 -12.84
C GLU A 89 -2.98 7.61 -13.02
N GLY A 90 -3.76 7.19 -14.01
CA GLY A 90 -5.08 7.77 -14.30
C GLY A 90 -6.16 7.54 -13.24
N LYS A 91 -6.04 6.49 -12.41
CA LYS A 91 -7.02 6.19 -11.33
C LYS A 91 -7.03 7.25 -10.22
N ILE A 92 -5.92 7.96 -10.03
CA ILE A 92 -5.81 8.99 -9.00
C ILE A 92 -6.56 10.27 -9.43
N GLY A 93 -6.64 10.51 -10.74
CA GLY A 93 -7.41 11.62 -11.32
C GLY A 93 -8.89 11.31 -11.57
N SER A 94 -9.26 10.06 -11.87
CA SER A 94 -10.66 9.71 -12.17
C SER A 94 -11.56 9.70 -10.93
N PHE A 95 -11.06 9.28 -9.77
CA PHE A 95 -11.83 9.35 -8.50
C PHE A 95 -12.17 10.81 -8.13
N ALA A 96 -11.25 11.74 -8.40
CA ALA A 96 -11.46 13.17 -8.21
C ALA A 96 -12.36 13.81 -9.28
N GLN A 97 -12.52 13.17 -10.45
CA GLN A 97 -13.42 13.63 -11.52
C GLN A 97 -14.86 13.15 -11.29
N SER A 98 -15.04 11.90 -10.87
CA SER A 98 -16.35 11.32 -10.55
C SER A 98 -17.07 12.06 -9.41
N THR A 99 -16.32 12.60 -8.44
CA THR A 99 -16.91 13.42 -7.36
C THR A 99 -17.33 14.82 -7.83
N ARG A 100 -16.72 15.38 -8.88
CA ARG A 100 -17.13 16.68 -9.45
C ARG A 100 -18.37 16.57 -10.33
N ASP A 101 -18.51 15.45 -11.05
CA ASP A 101 -19.67 15.20 -11.91
C ASP A 101 -20.93 14.87 -11.09
N ALA A 102 -20.78 14.17 -9.96
CA ALA A 102 -21.86 13.96 -9.00
C ALA A 102 -22.46 15.29 -8.50
N GLY A 103 -21.63 16.31 -8.24
CA GLY A 103 -22.09 17.66 -7.87
C GLY A 103 -22.72 18.47 -9.02
N ALA A 104 -22.48 18.10 -10.28
CA ALA A 104 -23.08 18.77 -11.43
C ALA A 104 -24.49 18.24 -11.74
N THR A 105 -24.76 16.95 -11.48
CA THR A 105 -26.11 16.37 -11.66
C THR A 105 -27.14 16.88 -10.64
N GLU A 106 -26.70 17.34 -9.46
CA GLU A 106 -27.57 18.00 -8.47
C GLU A 106 -28.11 19.36 -8.97
N ALA A 107 -27.37 20.04 -9.87
CA ALA A 107 -27.76 21.35 -10.38
C ALA A 107 -28.84 21.30 -11.49
N TYR A 108 -29.00 20.16 -12.17
CA TYR A 108 -30.03 19.98 -13.22
C TYR A 108 -31.38 19.47 -12.69
N ALA A 109 -31.45 19.02 -11.43
CA ALA A 109 -32.71 18.61 -10.79
C ALA A 109 -33.48 19.78 -10.16
N SER A 110 -32.99 21.02 -10.33
CA SER A 110 -33.51 22.23 -9.68
C SER A 110 -33.93 23.32 -10.68
N ASN A 111 -34.50 22.94 -11.83
CA ASN A 111 -35.22 23.86 -12.72
C ASN A 111 -36.59 23.30 -13.10
#